data_AF-A0A1M5E2B5-F1
#
_entry.id   AF-A0A1M5E2B5-F1
#
_cell.length_a   1.000
_cell.length_b   1.000
_cell.length_c   1.000
_cell.angle_alpha   90.00
_cell.angle_beta   90.00
_cell.angle_gamma   90.00
#
_symmetry.space_group_name_H-M   'P 1'
#
loop_
_entity.id
_entity.type
_entity.pdbx_description
1 polymer ?
#
loop_
_entity_poly.entity_id
_entity_poly.type
_entity_poly.pdbx_seq_one_letter_code
_entity_poly.pdbx_strand_id
1 'polypeptide(L)'
;MAVKLPLYLYDHSGITVSTKPFSCPWDSGQIGWIYVLKEKVREEYGVKRITKKVRDRVISVLKAEVEVYDRWLRGEVYGFTVYEIADGDIASIDSCGGFYGDDPGENGILEEMPDELREPLSKIGFLWDGLIVTEAGDELEGRREVRKYFLERGFLPDCILEKCDILRELCA
;
A
#
# COMPACT_ATOMS: atom_id res chain seq x y z
N MET A 1 30.90 -13.02 -4.83
CA MET A 1 29.79 -14.02 -4.63
C MET A 1 28.60 -13.28 -4.03
N ALA A 2 27.35 -13.70 -4.29
CA ALA A 2 26.14 -12.99 -3.86
C ALA A 2 25.20 -13.82 -2.96
N VAL A 3 24.26 -13.17 -2.29
CA VAL A 3 23.02 -13.79 -1.76
C VAL A 3 21.93 -13.49 -2.78
N LYS A 4 21.19 -14.50 -3.25
CA LYS A 4 20.19 -14.36 -4.31
C LYS A 4 18.96 -15.24 -4.07
N LEU A 5 17.81 -14.79 -4.56
CA LEU A 5 16.55 -15.53 -4.60
C LEU A 5 16.01 -15.52 -6.05
N PRO A 6 15.38 -16.61 -6.52
CA PRO A 6 14.70 -16.60 -7.81
C PRO A 6 13.52 -15.61 -7.77
N LEU A 7 13.20 -14.99 -8.91
CA LEU A 7 12.04 -14.12 -9.08
C LEU A 7 11.11 -14.77 -10.11
N TYR A 8 9.85 -14.98 -9.72
CA TYR A 8 8.79 -15.53 -10.52
C TYR A 8 7.73 -14.47 -10.80
N LEU A 9 7.07 -14.59 -11.94
CA LEU A 9 5.93 -13.76 -12.34
C LEU A 9 4.74 -14.66 -12.65
N TYR A 10 3.54 -14.17 -12.34
CA TYR A 10 2.26 -14.74 -12.74
C TYR A 10 1.40 -13.64 -13.37
N ASP A 11 0.84 -13.92 -14.56
CA ASP A 11 0.07 -12.99 -15.38
C ASP A 11 -1.32 -13.54 -15.71
N HIS A 12 -2.34 -13.18 -14.94
CA HIS A 12 -3.71 -13.63 -15.16
C HIS A 12 -4.73 -12.56 -14.75
N SER A 13 -5.05 -11.66 -15.69
CA SER A 13 -5.88 -10.46 -15.46
C SER A 13 -5.25 -9.43 -14.49
N GLY A 14 -3.95 -9.55 -14.29
CA GLY A 14 -3.12 -8.72 -13.41
C GLY A 14 -1.73 -9.36 -13.31
N ILE A 15 -0.75 -8.58 -12.87
CA ILE A 15 0.64 -9.05 -12.73
C ILE A 15 1.00 -9.14 -11.25
N THR A 16 1.52 -10.29 -10.83
CA THR A 16 2.10 -10.48 -9.49
C THR A 16 3.46 -11.17 -9.58
N VAL A 17 4.34 -10.84 -8.65
CA VAL A 17 5.70 -11.40 -8.57
C VAL A 17 6.00 -11.98 -7.20
N SER A 18 6.83 -13.02 -7.17
CA SER A 18 7.20 -13.68 -5.91
C SER A 18 8.60 -14.30 -5.96
N THR A 19 9.19 -14.53 -4.79
CA THR A 19 10.42 -15.31 -4.67
C THR A 19 10.18 -16.83 -4.62
N LYS A 20 8.93 -17.25 -4.80
CA LYS A 20 8.49 -18.65 -4.87
C LYS A 20 7.76 -18.90 -6.19
N PRO A 21 7.82 -20.13 -6.74
CA PRO A 21 7.08 -20.47 -7.94
C PRO A 21 5.56 -20.43 -7.68
N PHE A 22 4.80 -20.10 -8.72
CA PHE A 22 3.35 -20.24 -8.74
C PHE A 22 2.96 -21.62 -9.30
N SER A 23 1.75 -22.09 -9.00
CA SER A 23 1.27 -23.40 -9.46
C SER A 23 0.77 -23.40 -10.90
N CYS A 24 0.48 -22.22 -11.50
CA CYS A 24 -0.06 -22.12 -12.85
C CYS A 24 1.02 -22.42 -13.90
N PRO A 25 0.89 -23.48 -14.72
CA PRO A 25 1.95 -23.86 -15.67
C PRO A 25 1.97 -23.01 -16.95
N TRP A 26 0.89 -22.27 -17.24
CA TRP A 26 0.72 -21.53 -18.49
C TRP A 26 1.15 -20.07 -18.36
N ASP A 27 0.71 -19.46 -17.27
CA ASP A 27 0.76 -18.01 -17.07
C ASP A 27 1.80 -17.62 -16.01
N SER A 28 2.66 -18.56 -15.59
CA SER A 28 3.72 -18.28 -14.61
C SER A 28 5.07 -18.87 -15.00
N GLY A 29 6.14 -18.22 -14.54
CA GLY A 29 7.50 -18.66 -14.81
C GLY A 29 8.55 -17.89 -14.03
N GLN A 30 9.78 -18.42 -13.99
CA GLN A 30 10.91 -17.68 -13.43
C GLN A 30 11.37 -16.62 -14.43
N ILE A 31 11.30 -15.35 -14.03
CA ILE A 31 11.70 -14.20 -14.86
C ILE A 31 13.07 -13.65 -14.50
N GLY A 32 13.65 -14.05 -13.37
CA GLY A 32 14.98 -13.56 -12.99
C GLY A 32 15.44 -13.91 -11.59
N TRP A 33 16.21 -13.00 -11.01
CA TRP A 33 16.78 -13.11 -9.67
C TRP A 33 16.82 -11.74 -9.02
N ILE A 34 16.46 -11.68 -7.73
CA ILE A 34 16.84 -10.58 -6.86
C ILE A 34 18.11 -10.97 -6.09
N TYR A 35 19.09 -10.07 -6.00
CA TYR A 35 20.37 -10.39 -5.39
C TYR A 35 21.05 -9.19 -4.73
N VAL A 36 21.93 -9.50 -3.78
CA VAL A 36 22.88 -8.54 -3.19
C VAL A 36 24.27 -9.14 -3.11
N LEU A 37 25.27 -8.33 -3.43
CA LEU A 37 26.68 -8.74 -3.36
C LEU A 37 27.11 -8.95 -1.91
N LYS A 38 27.91 -10.00 -1.64
CA LYS A 38 28.39 -10.26 -0.28
C LYS A 38 29.27 -9.13 0.23
N GLU A 39 29.97 -8.41 -0.64
CA GLU A 39 30.73 -7.21 -0.28
C GLU A 39 29.82 -6.16 0.34
N LYS A 40 28.67 -5.87 -0.30
CA LYS A 40 27.68 -4.92 0.21
C LYS A 40 27.05 -5.37 1.53
N VAL A 41 26.75 -6.67 1.66
CA VAL A 41 26.25 -7.23 2.95
C VAL A 41 27.27 -7.04 4.07
N ARG A 42 28.58 -7.20 3.79
CA ARG A 42 29.61 -7.03 4.82
C ARG A 42 29.75 -5.58 5.25
N GLU A 43 29.68 -4.66 4.30
CA GLU A 43 29.69 -3.22 4.54
C GLU A 43 28.48 -2.81 5.39
N GLU A 44 27.27 -3.14 4.93
CA GLU A 44 26.01 -2.73 5.56
C GLU A 44 25.88 -3.23 7.00
N TYR A 45 26.28 -4.49 7.24
CA TYR A 45 26.17 -5.10 8.57
C TYR A 45 27.46 -4.99 9.40
N GLY A 46 28.53 -4.36 8.88
CA GLY A 46 29.81 -4.23 9.58
C GLY A 46 30.47 -5.57 9.94
N VAL A 47 30.26 -6.63 9.15
CA VAL A 47 30.74 -8.00 9.46
C VAL A 47 31.82 -8.47 8.49
N LYS A 48 32.84 -9.16 9.00
CA LYS A 48 33.86 -9.82 8.15
C LYS A 48 33.32 -11.09 7.48
N ARG A 49 32.53 -11.88 8.22
CA ARG A 49 31.92 -13.13 7.75
C ARG A 49 30.40 -13.05 7.86
N ILE A 50 29.72 -13.40 6.76
CA ILE A 50 28.27 -13.51 6.72
C ILE A 50 27.87 -14.80 7.44
N THR A 51 27.33 -14.67 8.64
CA THR A 51 26.80 -15.77 9.43
C THR A 51 25.44 -16.21 8.89
N LYS A 52 24.92 -17.34 9.39
CA LYS A 52 23.55 -17.78 9.08
C LYS A 52 22.52 -16.70 9.45
N LYS A 53 22.63 -16.11 10.65
CA LYS A 53 21.74 -15.04 11.12
C LYS A 53 21.73 -13.81 10.20
N VAL A 54 22.91 -13.36 9.76
CA VAL A 54 23.01 -12.23 8.82
C VAL A 54 22.42 -12.61 7.47
N ARG A 55 22.71 -13.82 6.98
CA ARG A 55 22.16 -14.32 5.73
C ARG A 55 20.62 -14.40 5.76
N ASP A 56 20.05 -14.89 6.84
CA ASP A 56 18.61 -15.02 7.01
C ASP A 56 17.94 -13.64 7.03
N ARG A 57 18.56 -12.65 7.72
CA ARG A 57 18.09 -11.25 7.70
C ARG A 57 18.15 -10.65 6.30
N VAL A 58 19.25 -10.86 5.57
CA VAL A 58 19.37 -10.43 4.16
C VAL A 58 18.28 -11.07 3.30
N ILE A 59 18.02 -12.37 3.45
CA ILE A 59 16.94 -13.04 2.72
C ILE A 59 15.58 -12.42 3.03
N SER A 60 15.30 -12.08 4.29
CA SER A 60 14.06 -11.39 4.66
C SER A 60 13.95 -10.01 4.01
N VAL A 61 15.04 -9.24 3.95
CA VAL A 61 15.06 -7.94 3.25
C VAL A 61 14.77 -8.12 1.75
N LEU A 62 15.44 -9.05 1.07
CA LEU A 62 15.18 -9.30 -0.36
C LEU A 62 13.74 -9.73 -0.63
N LYS A 63 13.13 -10.50 0.29
CA LYS A 63 11.71 -10.86 0.18
C LYS A 63 10.80 -9.65 0.36
N ALA A 64 11.08 -8.80 1.33
CA ALA A 64 10.32 -7.58 1.59
C ALA A 64 10.41 -6.61 0.39
N GLU A 65 11.57 -6.46 -0.25
CA GLU A 65 11.71 -5.64 -1.47
C GLU A 65 10.83 -6.16 -2.61
N VAL A 66 10.80 -7.48 -2.83
CA VAL A 66 9.90 -8.09 -3.84
C VAL A 66 8.44 -7.90 -3.45
N GLU A 67 8.09 -8.00 -2.18
CA GLU A 67 6.73 -7.81 -1.70
C GLU A 67 6.24 -6.37 -1.91
N VAL A 68 7.06 -5.36 -1.62
CA VAL A 68 6.70 -3.95 -1.88
C VAL A 68 6.51 -3.73 -3.39
N TYR A 69 7.41 -4.26 -4.23
CA TYR A 69 7.26 -4.14 -5.67
C TYR A 69 6.03 -4.87 -6.21
N ASP A 70 5.69 -6.03 -5.63
CA ASP A 70 4.47 -6.76 -5.96
C ASP A 70 3.20 -5.98 -5.58
N ARG A 71 3.15 -5.36 -4.40
CA ARG A 71 2.06 -4.47 -3.99
C ARG A 71 1.90 -3.32 -4.99
N TRP A 72 3.00 -2.71 -5.43
CA TRP A 72 2.98 -1.69 -6.49
C TRP A 72 2.37 -2.23 -7.80
N LEU A 73 2.81 -3.40 -8.27
CA LEU A 73 2.29 -4.02 -9.51
C LEU A 73 0.80 -4.34 -9.45
N ARG A 74 0.29 -4.72 -8.27
CA ARG A 74 -1.14 -5.01 -8.03
C ARG A 74 -1.97 -3.75 -7.77
N GLY A 75 -1.33 -2.57 -7.78
CA GLY A 75 -1.96 -1.29 -7.50
C GLY A 75 -2.38 -1.14 -6.04
N GLU A 76 -1.81 -1.91 -5.11
CA GLU A 76 -2.06 -1.80 -3.66
C GLU A 76 -1.30 -0.60 -3.07
N VAL A 77 -1.52 0.55 -3.67
CA VAL A 77 -0.98 1.84 -3.26
C VAL A 77 -2.16 2.76 -3.00
N TYR A 78 -2.16 3.40 -1.85
CA TYR A 78 -3.28 4.17 -1.34
C TYR A 78 -2.82 5.59 -1.01
N GLY A 79 -3.79 6.49 -0.89
CA GLY A 79 -3.59 7.87 -0.48
C GLY A 79 -4.87 8.49 0.02
N PHE A 80 -4.77 9.68 0.59
CA PHE A 80 -5.92 10.50 0.97
C PHE A 80 -5.86 11.86 0.30
N THR A 81 -7.03 12.46 0.10
CA THR A 81 -7.19 13.89 -0.17
C THR A 81 -8.17 14.47 0.84
N VAL A 82 -7.79 15.58 1.46
CA VAL A 82 -8.60 16.36 2.39
C VAL A 82 -9.20 17.54 1.66
N TYR A 83 -10.51 17.73 1.82
CA TYR A 83 -11.22 18.88 1.29
C TYR A 83 -11.82 19.74 2.40
N GLU A 84 -11.83 21.04 2.16
CA GLU A 84 -12.56 22.04 2.93
C GLU A 84 -13.74 22.56 2.11
N ILE A 85 -14.87 22.77 2.78
CA ILE A 85 -16.07 23.39 2.18
C ILE A 85 -16.24 24.78 2.79
N ALA A 86 -16.11 25.82 1.96
CA ALA A 86 -16.33 27.20 2.35
C ALA A 86 -17.26 27.88 1.34
N ASP A 87 -18.29 28.56 1.82
CA ASP A 87 -19.24 29.33 0.99
C ASP A 87 -19.89 28.58 -0.19
N GLY A 88 -20.00 27.25 -0.08
CA GLY A 88 -20.55 26.38 -1.12
C GLY A 88 -19.53 25.88 -2.15
N ASP A 89 -18.27 26.31 -2.05
CA ASP A 89 -17.15 25.83 -2.83
C ASP A 89 -16.39 24.72 -2.10
N ILE A 90 -15.82 23.78 -2.88
CA ILE A 90 -15.00 22.67 -2.38
C ILE A 90 -13.56 22.92 -2.81
N ALA A 91 -12.65 23.03 -1.84
CA ALA A 91 -11.22 23.19 -2.08
C ALA A 91 -10.46 22.00 -1.50
N SER A 92 -9.54 21.42 -2.28
CA SER A 92 -8.56 20.46 -1.76
C SER A 92 -7.55 21.23 -0.92
N ILE A 93 -7.40 20.85 0.35
CA ILE A 93 -6.50 21.53 1.30
C ILE A 93 -5.26 20.71 1.63
N ASP A 94 -5.33 19.38 1.52
CA ASP A 94 -4.18 18.50 1.72
C ASP A 94 -4.34 17.20 0.92
N SER A 95 -3.25 16.59 0.53
CA SER A 95 -3.26 15.25 -0.05
C SER A 95 -1.91 14.57 0.12
N CYS A 96 -1.95 13.27 0.43
CA CYS A 96 -0.75 12.45 0.54
C CYS A 96 -1.06 11.05 -0.01
N GLY A 97 -0.06 10.38 -0.59
CA GLY A 97 -0.22 9.06 -1.17
C GLY A 97 1.10 8.29 -1.22
N GLY A 98 1.02 7.04 -1.69
CA GLY A 98 2.17 6.14 -1.70
C GLY A 98 2.19 5.15 -0.52
N PHE A 99 1.06 4.98 0.16
CA PHE A 99 0.92 4.04 1.27
C PHE A 99 0.66 2.64 0.73
N TYR A 100 1.49 1.67 1.09
CA TYR A 100 1.40 0.31 0.54
C TYR A 100 0.57 -0.62 1.43
N GLY A 101 -0.39 -1.29 0.82
CA GLY A 101 -1.33 -2.14 1.55
C GLY A 101 -2.55 -1.35 2.01
N ASP A 102 -3.58 -2.11 2.31
CA ASP A 102 -4.96 -1.68 2.23
C ASP A 102 -5.55 -1.36 3.60
N ASP A 103 -4.92 -1.82 4.68
CA ASP A 103 -5.22 -1.46 6.07
C ASP A 103 -4.59 -0.11 6.48
N PRO A 104 -5.37 0.95 6.74
CA PRO A 104 -4.88 2.24 7.22
C PRO A 104 -4.19 2.20 8.58
N GLY A 105 -4.52 1.22 9.42
CA GLY A 105 -3.89 1.02 10.73
C GLY A 105 -2.43 0.55 10.60
N GLU A 106 -2.06 -0.06 9.48
CA GLU A 106 -0.73 -0.65 9.27
C GLU A 106 0.06 0.02 8.13
N ASN A 107 -0.60 0.62 7.14
CA ASN A 107 0.05 1.15 5.94
C ASN A 107 0.69 2.54 6.12
N GLY A 108 0.51 3.17 7.29
CA GLY A 108 1.09 4.47 7.67
C GLY A 108 0.23 5.69 7.33
N ILE A 109 -0.91 5.52 6.64
CA ILE A 109 -1.71 6.65 6.17
C ILE A 109 -2.22 7.52 7.32
N LEU A 110 -2.64 6.92 8.44
CA LEU A 110 -3.14 7.63 9.61
C LEU A 110 -2.07 8.48 10.30
N GLU A 111 -0.78 8.18 10.10
CA GLU A 111 0.32 8.96 10.67
C GLU A 111 0.53 10.28 9.93
N GLU A 112 0.19 10.32 8.65
CA GLU A 112 0.35 11.48 7.77
C GLU A 112 -0.93 12.31 7.67
N MET A 113 -2.06 11.83 8.20
CA MET A 113 -3.31 12.60 8.23
C MET A 113 -3.27 13.74 9.25
N PRO A 114 -3.98 14.86 9.00
CA PRO A 114 -4.15 15.92 9.99
C PRO A 114 -4.72 15.38 11.32
N ASP A 115 -4.16 15.82 12.46
CA ASP A 115 -4.53 15.31 13.79
C ASP A 115 -6.05 15.41 14.07
N GLU A 116 -6.67 16.47 13.56
CA GLU A 116 -8.10 16.77 13.68
C GLU A 116 -9.00 15.68 13.07
N LEU A 117 -8.46 14.90 12.12
CA LEU A 117 -9.15 13.90 11.33
C LEU A 117 -8.88 12.46 11.79
N ARG A 118 -7.80 12.26 12.55
CA ARG A 118 -7.30 10.95 12.96
C ARG A 118 -8.26 10.22 13.90
N GLU A 119 -8.74 10.90 14.95
CA GLU A 119 -9.70 10.32 15.90
C GLU A 119 -11.09 10.04 15.29
N PRO A 120 -11.71 10.97 14.53
CA PRO A 120 -12.99 10.73 13.87
C PRO A 120 -12.97 9.51 12.94
N LEU A 121 -11.93 9.38 12.10
CA LEU A 121 -11.82 8.27 11.14
C LEU A 121 -11.54 6.92 11.81
N SER A 122 -10.76 6.92 12.90
CA SER A 122 -10.53 5.71 13.69
C SER A 122 -11.82 5.18 14.33
N LYS A 123 -12.77 6.06 14.67
CA LYS A 123 -14.09 5.70 15.22
C LYS A 123 -15.04 5.23 14.12
N ILE A 124 -15.10 5.96 13.01
CA ILE A 124 -16.06 5.73 11.93
C ILE A 124 -15.71 4.52 11.05
N GLY A 125 -14.52 3.95 11.22
CA GLY A 125 -13.96 2.91 10.40
C GLY A 125 -13.46 3.44 9.05
N PHE A 126 -12.53 2.69 8.47
CA PHE A 126 -11.67 3.18 7.41
C PHE A 126 -12.39 3.36 6.08
N LEU A 127 -11.96 4.38 5.33
CA LEU A 127 -12.49 4.68 4.01
C LEU A 127 -11.71 3.88 2.93
N TRP A 128 -12.39 3.12 2.10
CA TRP A 128 -11.82 2.23 1.10
C TRP A 128 -12.45 2.48 -0.26
N ASP A 129 -11.77 3.11 -1.21
CA ASP A 129 -12.37 3.39 -2.54
C ASP A 129 -13.72 4.15 -2.48
N GLY A 130 -13.96 4.92 -1.41
CA GLY A 130 -15.26 5.54 -1.14
C GLY A 130 -16.27 4.63 -0.41
N LEU A 131 -15.82 3.53 0.21
CA LEU A 131 -16.54 2.64 1.12
C LEU A 131 -16.23 3.02 2.57
N ILE A 132 -17.21 3.25 3.44
CA ILE A 132 -16.99 3.39 4.91
C ILE A 132 -17.57 2.17 5.61
N VAL A 133 -16.80 1.56 6.51
CA VAL A 133 -17.33 0.54 7.43
C VAL A 133 -17.62 1.19 8.79
N THR A 134 -18.89 1.44 9.10
CA THR A 134 -19.27 2.18 10.32
C THR A 134 -18.99 1.40 11.62
N GLU A 135 -19.08 2.05 12.79
CA GLU A 135 -19.05 1.39 14.11
C GLU A 135 -20.07 0.26 14.26
N ALA A 136 -21.17 0.30 13.48
CA ALA A 136 -22.20 -0.72 13.47
C ALA A 136 -21.87 -1.93 12.56
N GLY A 137 -20.75 -1.86 11.83
CA GLY A 137 -20.36 -2.86 10.82
C GLY A 137 -21.05 -2.66 9.47
N ASP A 138 -21.77 -1.56 9.27
CA ASP A 138 -22.43 -1.27 8.00
C ASP A 138 -21.41 -0.76 6.96
N GLU A 139 -21.40 -1.39 5.79
CA GLU A 139 -20.64 -0.97 4.61
C GLU A 139 -21.43 0.10 3.84
N LEU A 140 -20.90 1.32 3.75
CA LEU A 140 -21.47 2.43 2.99
C LEU A 140 -20.73 2.58 1.67
N GLU A 141 -21.35 2.20 0.56
CA GLU A 141 -20.72 2.24 -0.75
C GLU A 141 -21.00 3.56 -1.48
N GLY A 142 -19.93 4.25 -1.87
CA GLY A 142 -19.96 5.34 -2.83
C GLY A 142 -20.05 6.74 -2.22
N ARG A 143 -19.51 7.71 -2.99
CA ARG A 143 -19.32 9.12 -2.56
C ARG A 143 -20.56 9.78 -1.96
N ARG A 144 -21.78 9.38 -2.33
CA ARG A 144 -23.02 10.03 -1.87
C ARG A 144 -23.48 9.53 -0.50
N GLU A 145 -23.37 8.23 -0.23
CA GLU A 145 -23.77 7.63 1.05
C GLU A 145 -22.78 7.99 2.15
N VAL A 146 -21.49 7.88 1.82
CA VAL A 146 -20.37 8.35 2.64
C VAL A 146 -20.54 9.81 3.07
N ARG A 147 -20.80 10.71 2.10
CA ARG A 147 -20.97 12.14 2.37
C ARG A 147 -22.19 12.44 3.25
N LYS A 148 -23.29 11.70 3.05
CA LYS A 148 -24.50 11.82 3.89
C LYS A 148 -24.22 11.36 5.32
N TYR A 149 -23.50 10.25 5.49
CA TYR A 149 -23.15 9.70 6.80
C TYR A 149 -22.30 10.66 7.64
N PHE A 150 -21.29 11.30 7.04
CA PHE A 150 -20.47 12.31 7.71
C PHE A 150 -21.26 13.57 8.05
N LEU A 151 -22.10 14.05 7.13
CA LEU A 151 -22.96 15.23 7.33
C LEU A 151 -23.93 15.05 8.49
N GLU A 152 -24.56 13.88 8.61
CA GLU A 152 -25.52 13.56 9.67
C GLU A 152 -24.88 13.51 11.07
N ARG A 153 -23.56 13.31 11.15
CA ARG A 153 -22.82 13.19 12.42
C ARG A 153 -21.97 14.41 12.75
N GLY A 154 -21.99 15.45 11.92
CA GLY A 154 -21.29 16.72 12.18
C GLY A 154 -19.78 16.63 12.04
N PHE A 155 -19.26 15.62 11.35
CA PHE A 155 -17.84 15.44 11.05
C PHE A 155 -17.56 16.00 9.63
N LEU A 156 -16.91 17.15 9.51
CA LEU A 156 -16.26 17.63 8.28
C LEU A 156 -14.94 18.27 8.74
N PRO A 157 -13.78 17.69 8.38
CA PRO A 157 -13.22 17.79 7.02
C PRO A 157 -13.31 16.50 6.18
N ASP A 158 -13.51 16.66 4.87
CA ASP A 158 -13.73 15.57 3.91
C ASP A 158 -12.39 14.88 3.55
N CYS A 159 -11.99 13.84 4.28
CA CYS A 159 -10.89 12.96 3.87
C CYS A 159 -11.40 11.83 2.98
N ILE A 160 -11.02 11.84 1.70
CA ILE A 160 -11.26 10.72 0.79
C ILE A 160 -9.98 9.88 0.71
N LEU A 161 -10.03 8.64 1.20
CA LEU A 161 -9.03 7.61 0.92
C LEU A 161 -9.32 7.02 -0.47
N GLU A 162 -8.36 7.14 -1.38
CA GLU A 162 -8.45 6.63 -2.74
C GLU A 162 -7.31 5.63 -2.97
N LYS A 163 -7.62 4.49 -3.60
CA LYS A 163 -6.59 3.63 -4.19
C LYS A 163 -5.95 4.40 -5.35
N CYS A 164 -4.64 4.58 -5.28
CA CYS A 164 -3.87 5.13 -6.38
C CYS A 164 -3.78 4.08 -7.50
N ASP A 165 -4.63 4.23 -8.52
CA ASP A 165 -4.51 3.49 -9.78
C ASP A 165 -3.26 3.95 -10.57
N ILE A 166 -2.06 3.67 -10.04
CA ILE A 166 -0.77 4.06 -10.66
C ILE A 166 -0.62 3.46 -12.09
N LEU A 167 -1.41 2.45 -12.43
CA LEU A 167 -1.41 1.80 -13.75
C LEU A 167 -2.32 2.43 -14.81
N ARG A 168 -3.09 3.49 -14.51
CA ARG A 168 -3.97 4.12 -15.53
C ARG A 168 -3.30 5.19 -16.40
N GLU A 169 -2.10 5.68 -16.04
CA GLU A 169 -1.43 6.77 -16.80
C GLU A 169 -0.33 6.32 -17.78
N LEU A 170 -0.13 5.00 -18.01
CA LEU A 170 0.83 4.51 -19.01
C LEU A 170 0.20 4.00 -20.32
N CYS A 171 -1.09 4.27 -20.55
CA CYS A 171 -1.75 4.08 -21.84
C CYS A 171 -2.76 5.21 -22.13
N ALA A 172 -2.24 6.37 -22.54
CA ALA A 172 -2.94 7.35 -23.36
C ALA A 172 -1.93 8.08 -24.26
#